data_AF-A0A9N7C9D0-F1
#
_entry.id   AF-A0A9N7C9D0-F1
#
_cell.length_a   1.000
_cell.length_b   1.000
_cell.length_c   1.000
_cell.angle_alpha   90.00
_cell.angle_beta   90.00
_cell.angle_gamma   90.00
#
_symmetry.space_group_name_H-M   'P 1'
#
loop_
_entity.id
_entity.type
_entity.pdbx_description
1 polymer ?
#
loop_
_entity_poly.entity_id
_entity_poly.type
_entity_poly.pdbx_seq_one_letter_code
_entity_poly.pdbx_strand_id
1 'polypeptide(L)'
;MNDQAETDQLRKVLAQAAGDAAQAKVMPVVKMIAAQQIVVMDLMQMLVDASVLHADEIAARMRHHIEHTDTKDMAARALFEQVRARFASSAPKT
;
A
#
# COMPACT_ATOMS: atom_id res chain seq x y z
N MET A 1 2.95 44.40 -17.95
CA MET A 1 2.04 43.37 -17.43
C MET A 1 2.30 41.97 -18.01
N ASN A 2 3.24 41.79 -18.96
CA ASN A 2 3.53 40.49 -19.57
C ASN A 2 4.53 39.65 -18.75
N ASP A 3 5.55 40.30 -18.17
CA ASP A 3 6.63 39.62 -17.46
C ASP A 3 6.17 38.86 -16.21
N GLN A 4 5.17 39.35 -15.48
CA GLN A 4 4.61 38.63 -14.31
C GLN A 4 3.88 37.35 -14.72
N ALA A 5 3.11 37.39 -15.82
CA ALA A 5 2.41 36.21 -16.32
C ALA A 5 3.39 35.14 -16.84
N GLU A 6 4.45 35.56 -17.54
CA GLU A 6 5.52 34.66 -17.98
C GLU A 6 6.27 34.03 -16.80
N THR A 7 6.54 34.81 -15.74
CA THR A 7 7.22 34.32 -14.54
C THR A 7 6.37 33.30 -13.77
N ASP A 8 5.05 33.53 -13.65
CA ASP A 8 4.14 32.61 -12.96
C ASP A 8 3.90 31.32 -13.77
N GLN A 9 3.85 31.42 -15.10
CA GLN A 9 3.79 30.26 -15.97
C GLN A 9 5.07 29.42 -15.86
N LEU A 10 6.24 30.06 -15.80
CA LEU A 10 7.52 29.38 -15.58
C LEU A 10 7.56 28.66 -14.23
N ARG A 11 7.08 29.28 -13.15
CA ARG A 11 6.98 28.63 -11.82
C ARG A 11 6.09 27.39 -11.85
N LYS A 12 4.95 27.46 -12.53
CA LYS A 12 4.03 26.32 -12.65
C LYS A 12 4.68 25.15 -13.40
N VAL A 13 5.39 25.43 -14.49
CA VAL A 13 6.12 24.43 -15.26
C VAL A 13 7.25 23.81 -14.44
N LEU A 14 8.01 24.62 -13.69
CA LEU A 14 9.08 24.14 -12.81
C LEU A 14 8.54 23.26 -11.66
N ALA A 15 7.40 23.64 -11.06
CA ALA A 15 6.75 22.85 -10.03
C ALA A 15 6.25 21.50 -10.58
N GLN A 16 5.67 21.49 -11.79
CA GLN A 16 5.25 20.26 -12.46
C GLN A 16 6.46 19.35 -12.76
N ALA A 17 7.53 19.90 -13.35
CA ALA A 17 8.74 19.14 -13.64
C ALA A 17 9.41 18.56 -12.38
N ALA A 18 9.39 19.31 -11.27
CA ALA A 18 9.88 18.81 -9.98
C ALA A 18 8.99 17.67 -9.44
N GLY A 19 7.67 17.77 -9.60
CA GLY A 19 6.71 16.72 -9.25
C GLY A 19 6.90 15.45 -10.08
N ASP A 20 7.05 15.59 -11.40
CA ASP A 20 7.28 14.47 -12.33
C ASP A 20 8.62 13.77 -12.02
N ALA A 21 9.67 14.54 -11.74
CA ALA A 21 10.98 14.01 -11.36
C ALA A 21 10.95 13.30 -10.00
N ALA A 22 10.16 13.79 -9.03
CA ALA A 22 9.95 13.11 -7.75
C ALA A 22 9.18 11.79 -7.96
N GLN A 23 8.12 11.80 -8.78
CA GLN A 23 7.36 10.60 -9.10
C GLN A 23 8.23 9.55 -9.81
N ALA A 24 9.08 9.95 -10.76
CA ALA A 24 9.99 9.06 -11.47
C ALA A 24 10.98 8.35 -10.53
N LYS A 25 11.41 9.02 -9.46
CA LYS A 25 12.31 8.43 -8.45
C LYS A 25 11.60 7.49 -7.48
N VAL A 26 10.33 7.80 -7.14
CA VAL A 26 9.55 7.03 -6.16
C VAL A 26 8.90 5.79 -6.77
N MET A 27 8.50 5.85 -8.05
CA MET A 27 7.78 4.78 -8.73
C MET A 27 8.51 3.41 -8.72
N PRO A 28 9.84 3.32 -8.95
CA PRO A 28 10.55 2.05 -8.84
C PRO A 28 10.48 1.45 -7.43
N VAL A 29 10.56 2.28 -6.39
CA VAL A 29 10.47 1.84 -4.99
C VAL A 29 9.07 1.32 -4.68
N VAL A 30 8.03 2.02 -5.13
CA VAL A 30 6.63 1.57 -4.97
C VAL A 30 6.40 0.22 -5.66
N LYS A 31 6.91 0.03 -6.88
CA LYS A 31 6.83 -1.25 -7.60
C LYS A 31 7.56 -2.37 -6.87
N MET A 32 8.72 -2.09 -6.30
CA MET A 32 9.48 -3.05 -5.50
C MET A 32 8.72 -3.44 -4.22
N ILE A 33 8.12 -2.48 -3.51
CA ILE A 33 7.30 -2.74 -2.32
C ILE A 33 6.09 -3.61 -2.70
N ALA A 34 5.41 -3.31 -3.81
CA ALA A 34 4.29 -4.12 -4.29
C ALA A 34 4.72 -5.57 -4.60
N ALA A 35 5.87 -5.75 -5.25
CA ALA A 35 6.42 -7.09 -5.52
C ALA A 35 6.76 -7.83 -4.21
N GLN A 36 7.35 -7.14 -3.24
CA GLN A 36 7.64 -7.72 -1.91
C GLN A 36 6.35 -8.11 -1.17
N GLN A 37 5.29 -7.32 -1.29
CA GLN A 37 3.99 -7.64 -0.69
C GLN A 37 3.41 -8.95 -1.26
N ILE A 38 3.52 -9.17 -2.58
CA ILE A 38 3.09 -10.43 -3.21
C ILE A 38 3.86 -11.61 -2.62
N VAL A 39 5.20 -11.52 -2.56
CA VAL A 39 6.05 -12.59 -2.02
C VAL A 39 5.68 -12.91 -0.57
N VAL A 40 5.49 -11.90 0.28
CA VAL A 40 5.10 -12.10 1.68
C VAL A 40 3.72 -12.75 1.78
N MET A 41 2.75 -12.33 0.96
CA MET A 41 1.40 -12.92 0.95
C MET A 41 1.41 -14.39 0.53
N ASP A 42 2.23 -14.75 -0.46
CA ASP A 42 2.36 -16.15 -0.91
C ASP A 42 3.06 -17.02 0.14
N LEU A 43 4.08 -16.48 0.82
CA LEU A 43 4.71 -17.16 1.96
C LEU A 43 3.72 -17.39 3.11
N MET A 44 2.90 -16.39 3.44
CA MET A 44 1.85 -16.53 4.46
C MET A 44 0.82 -17.58 4.05
N GLN A 45 0.42 -17.63 2.78
CA GLN A 45 -0.49 -18.65 2.28
C GLN A 45 0.12 -20.06 2.40
N MET A 46 1.39 -20.25 2.01
CA MET A 46 2.07 -21.54 2.19
C MET A 46 2.11 -22.00 3.65
N LEU A 47 2.31 -21.08 4.60
CA LEU A 47 2.28 -21.41 6.03
C LEU A 47 0.88 -21.80 6.52
N VAL A 48 -0.17 -21.18 5.97
CA VAL A 48 -1.56 -21.57 6.25
C VAL A 48 -1.87 -22.95 5.66
N ASP A 49 -1.48 -23.19 4.41
CA ASP A 49 -1.69 -24.46 3.73
C ASP A 49 -0.92 -25.61 4.44
N ALA A 50 0.25 -25.30 5.00
CA ALA A 50 1.03 -26.21 5.84
C ALA A 50 0.48 -26.37 7.27
N SER A 51 -0.64 -25.72 7.62
CA SER A 51 -1.24 -25.71 8.96
C SER A 51 -0.32 -25.18 10.07
N VAL A 52 0.67 -24.36 9.71
CA VAL A 52 1.59 -23.69 10.66
C VAL A 52 0.95 -22.42 11.21
N LEU A 53 0.16 -21.72 10.39
CA LEU A 53 -0.62 -20.54 10.78
C LEU A 53 -2.10 -20.77 10.49
N HIS A 54 -2.98 -20.13 11.26
CA HIS A 54 -4.41 -20.16 11.00
C HIS A 54 -4.88 -18.86 10.32
N ALA A 55 -5.69 -19.01 9.26
CA ALA A 55 -6.15 -17.88 8.45
C ALA A 55 -7.04 -16.91 9.24
N ASP A 56 -7.85 -17.42 10.17
CA ASP A 56 -8.72 -16.64 11.05
C ASP A 56 -7.91 -15.81 12.06
N GLU A 57 -6.84 -16.36 12.62
CA GLU A 57 -5.91 -15.63 13.50
C GLU A 57 -5.22 -14.48 12.75
N ILE A 58 -4.79 -14.71 11.50
CA ILE A 58 -4.22 -13.67 10.64
C ILE A 58 -5.26 -12.57 10.40
N ALA A 59 -6.47 -12.93 10.00
CA ALA A 59 -7.54 -11.96 9.75
C ALA A 59 -7.93 -11.17 11.01
N ALA A 60 -7.97 -11.82 12.17
CA ALA A 60 -8.22 -11.18 13.45
C ALA A 60 -7.11 -10.18 13.82
N ARG A 61 -5.83 -10.56 13.66
CA ARG A 61 -4.70 -9.64 13.87
C ARG A 61 -4.74 -8.45 12.92
N MET A 62 -5.11 -8.64 11.65
CA MET A 62 -5.22 -7.52 10.72
C MET A 62 -6.35 -6.55 11.10
N ARG A 63 -7.50 -7.04 11.59
CA ARG A 63 -8.54 -6.16 12.17
C ARG A 63 -8.00 -5.33 13.32
N HIS A 64 -7.31 -5.99 14.26
CA HIS A 64 -6.68 -5.30 15.38
C HIS A 64 -5.70 -4.22 14.89
N HIS A 65 -4.87 -4.50 13.89
CA HIS A 65 -3.98 -3.48 13.33
C HIS A 65 -4.72 -2.31 12.67
N ILE A 66 -5.80 -2.56 11.91
CA ILE A 66 -6.63 -1.51 11.31
C ILE A 66 -7.22 -0.58 12.37
N GLU A 67 -7.71 -1.14 13.48
CA GLU A 67 -8.31 -0.39 14.59
C GLU A 67 -7.29 0.52 15.30
N HIS A 68 -6.02 0.11 15.35
CA HIS A 68 -4.95 0.82 16.06
C HIS A 68 -4.04 1.65 15.14
N THR A 69 -4.30 1.67 13.85
CA THR A 69 -3.54 2.49 12.89
C THR A 69 -4.19 3.85 12.73
N ASP A 70 -3.36 4.91 12.71
CA ASP A 70 -3.81 6.29 12.46
C ASP A 70 -4.72 6.33 11.24
N THR A 71 -5.88 6.97 11.37
CA THR A 71 -6.85 7.12 10.29
C THR A 71 -6.30 7.88 9.10
N LYS A 72 -5.22 8.66 9.27
CA LYS A 72 -4.51 9.36 8.20
C LYS A 72 -3.52 8.49 7.43
N ASP A 73 -3.09 7.35 7.98
CA ASP A 73 -2.20 6.41 7.30
C ASP A 73 -3.01 5.43 6.43
N MET A 74 -3.48 5.95 5.29
CA MET A 74 -4.31 5.20 4.35
C MET A 74 -3.57 4.02 3.71
N ALA A 75 -2.24 4.10 3.58
CA ALA A 75 -1.44 3.05 2.95
C ALA A 75 -1.33 1.82 3.84
N ALA A 76 -1.01 2.00 5.13
CA ALA A 76 -0.97 0.90 6.09
C ALA A 76 -2.34 0.25 6.26
N ARG A 77 -3.40 1.05 6.38
CA ARG A 77 -4.78 0.55 6.50
C ARG A 77 -5.20 -0.26 5.27
N ALA A 78 -4.89 0.21 4.06
CA ALA A 78 -5.20 -0.52 2.84
C ALA A 78 -4.47 -1.87 2.78
N LEU A 79 -3.21 -1.92 3.19
CA LEU A 79 -2.44 -3.16 3.24
C LEU A 79 -3.05 -4.16 4.23
N PHE A 80 -3.35 -3.72 5.45
CA PHE A 80 -3.97 -4.61 6.45
C PHE A 80 -5.33 -5.12 5.99
N GLU A 81 -6.12 -4.28 5.34
CA GLU A 81 -7.42 -4.67 4.79
C GLU A 81 -7.28 -5.70 3.66
N GLN A 82 -6.30 -5.55 2.76
CA GLN A 82 -6.01 -6.53 1.71
C GLN A 82 -5.64 -7.90 2.30
N VAL A 83 -4.75 -7.92 3.30
CA VAL A 83 -4.36 -9.16 3.98
C VAL A 83 -5.56 -9.76 4.70
N ARG A 84 -6.31 -8.95 5.46
CA ARG A 84 -7.52 -9.39 6.16
C ARG A 84 -8.52 -10.04 5.21
N ALA A 85 -8.83 -9.39 4.09
CA ALA A 85 -9.83 -9.85 3.14
C ALA A 85 -9.44 -11.20 2.52
N ARG A 86 -8.16 -11.39 2.20
CA ARG A 86 -7.63 -12.64 1.64
C ARG A 86 -7.76 -13.82 2.62
N PHE A 87 -7.43 -13.63 3.88
CA PHE A 87 -7.44 -14.73 4.85
C PHE A 87 -8.81 -14.93 5.51
N ALA A 88 -9.69 -13.91 5.52
CA ALA A 88 -11.08 -14.07 5.94
C ALA A 88 -11.92 -14.95 4.98
N SER A 89 -11.62 -14.94 3.68
CA SER A 89 -12.30 -15.79 2.68
C SER A 89 -11.82 -17.24 2.67
N SER A 90 -10.71 -17.52 3.36
CA SER A 90 -10.11 -18.86 3.45
C SER A 90 -10.65 -19.69 4.62
N ALA A 91 -11.53 -19.12 5.45
CA ALA A 91 -12.23 -19.86 6.48
C ALA A 91 -13.21 -20.87 5.83
N PRO A 92 -13.26 -22.14 6.29
CA PRO A 92 -14.22 -23.10 5.79
C PRO A 92 -15.64 -22.52 5.98
N LYS A 93 -16.44 -22.50 4.91
CA LYS A 93 -17.88 -22.30 5.06
C LYS A 93 -18.41 -23.54 5.80
N THR A 94 -18.69 -23.37 7.08
CA THR A 94 -19.44 -24.34 7.89
C THR A 94 -20.79 -24.65 7.27
#